data_AF-A0A502WPP7-F1
#
_entry.id   AF-A0A502WPP7-F1
#
_cell.length_a   1.000
_cell.length_b   1.000
_cell.length_c   1.000
_cell.angle_alpha   90.00
_cell.angle_beta   90.00
_cell.angle_gamma   90.00
#
_symmetry.space_group_name_H-M   'P 1'
#
loop_
_entity.id
_entity.type
_entity.pdbx_description
1 polymer ?
#
loop_
_entity_poly.entity_id
_entity_poly.type
_entity_poly.pdbx_seq_one_letter_code
_entity_poly.pdbx_strand_id
1 'polypeptide(L)'
;MESLTVTSIRESLAARFKRSSFYWRWRGRITRYRLAWRYARGTMTADDAQWITTDCRDTAGWHPLASLCNESVMDLALDVYEDHPDLARLVAEACNRVGDKWDDYSESASSAADWAMEKVAEYANLENIELIKREGSADDE
;
A
#
# COMPACT_ATOMS: atom_id res chain seq x y z
N MET A 1 34.92 42.44 8.89
CA MET A 1 34.13 42.43 7.64
C MET A 1 34.55 41.22 6.79
N GLU A 2 34.56 40.01 7.36
CA GLU A 2 35.09 38.78 6.72
C GLU A 2 34.15 37.58 6.88
N SER A 3 33.09 37.70 7.69
CA SER A 3 32.14 36.60 7.97
C SER A 3 31.07 36.41 6.90
N LEU A 4 30.88 37.37 5.98
CA LEU A 4 29.83 37.31 4.95
C LEU A 4 30.27 36.53 3.69
N THR A 5 31.58 36.37 3.44
CA THR A 5 32.11 35.66 2.27
C THR A 5 32.13 34.15 2.46
N VAL A 6 32.47 33.67 3.66
CA VAL A 6 32.55 32.23 3.97
C VAL A 6 31.17 31.56 3.95
N THR A 7 30.13 32.26 4.40
CA THR A 7 28.75 31.76 4.39
C THR A 7 28.20 31.65 2.97
N SER A 8 28.46 32.66 2.13
CA SER A 8 28.09 32.68 0.70
C SER A 8 28.79 31.56 -0.10
N ILE A 9 30.08 31.31 0.17
CA ILE A 9 30.82 30.21 -0.49
C ILE A 9 30.25 28.85 -0.09
N ARG A 10 29.94 28.64 1.20
CA ARG A 10 29.34 27.40 1.71
C ARG A 10 27.94 27.15 1.13
N GLU A 11 27.11 28.18 1.01
CA GLU A 11 25.79 28.09 0.39
C GLU A 11 25.88 27.79 -1.12
N SER A 12 26.83 28.41 -1.83
CA SER A 12 27.04 28.16 -3.26
C SER A 12 27.53 26.73 -3.55
N LEU A 13 28.41 26.20 -2.70
CA LEU A 13 28.91 24.83 -2.81
C LEU A 13 27.84 23.82 -2.44
N ALA A 14 27.06 24.06 -1.38
CA ALA A 14 25.92 23.22 -1.02
C ALA A 14 24.85 23.19 -2.12
N ALA A 15 24.57 24.32 -2.77
CA ALA A 15 23.64 24.40 -3.90
C ALA A 15 24.16 23.65 -5.14
N ARG A 16 25.47 23.74 -5.44
CA ARG A 16 26.10 22.97 -6.53
C ARG A 16 26.15 21.47 -6.23
N PHE A 17 26.36 21.09 -4.97
CA PHE A 17 26.34 19.69 -4.54
C PHE A 17 24.94 19.08 -4.69
N LYS A 18 23.89 19.81 -4.28
CA LYS A 18 22.47 19.44 -4.45
C LYS A 18 22.04 19.32 -5.92
N ARG A 19 22.71 20.03 -6.83
CA ARG A 19 22.49 19.94 -8.29
C ARG A 19 23.30 18.83 -8.97
N SER A 20 24.22 18.17 -8.28
CA SER A 20 24.99 17.09 -8.89
C SER A 20 24.18 15.79 -8.89
N SER A 21 24.23 15.06 -9.99
CA SER A 21 23.61 13.72 -10.11
C SER A 21 24.12 12.75 -9.03
N PHE A 22 25.32 12.99 -8.51
CA PHE A 22 25.91 12.22 -7.41
C PHE A 22 25.11 12.37 -6.11
N TYR A 23 24.65 13.58 -5.77
CA TYR A 23 23.82 13.80 -4.58
C TYR A 23 22.49 13.04 -4.66
N TRP A 24 21.84 13.06 -5.83
CA TRP A 24 20.59 12.32 -6.04
C TRP A 24 20.79 10.81 -6.00
N ARG A 25 21.84 10.29 -6.64
CA ARG A 25 22.20 8.86 -6.58
C ARG A 25 22.53 8.41 -5.15
N TRP A 26 23.27 9.23 -4.41
CA TRP A 26 23.65 8.95 -3.04
C TRP A 26 22.45 9.00 -2.09
N ARG A 27 21.59 10.02 -2.24
CA ARG A 27 20.35 10.15 -1.48
C ARG A 27 19.43 8.96 -1.74
N GLY A 28 19.28 8.53 -2.99
CA GLY A 28 18.51 7.33 -3.34
C GLY A 28 19.02 6.07 -2.65
N ARG A 29 20.35 5.85 -2.64
CA ARG A 29 20.95 4.73 -1.91
C ARG A 29 20.70 4.78 -0.41
N ILE A 30 20.86 5.95 0.21
CA ILE A 30 20.56 6.12 1.65
C ILE A 30 19.11 5.79 1.95
N THR A 31 18.16 6.26 1.13
CA THR A 31 16.74 5.94 1.29
C THR A 31 16.50 4.43 1.25
N ARG A 32 17.05 3.72 0.26
CA ARG A 32 16.93 2.25 0.15
C ARG A 32 17.47 1.52 1.37
N TYR A 33 18.64 1.91 1.89
CA TYR A 33 19.19 1.31 3.10
C TYR A 33 18.34 1.57 4.34
N ARG A 34 17.78 2.78 4.48
CA ARG A 34 16.87 3.10 5.58
C ARG A 34 15.60 2.27 5.54
N LEU A 35 15.02 2.09 4.35
CA LEU A 35 13.83 1.27 4.16
C LEU A 35 14.12 -0.21 4.41
N ALA A 36 15.23 -0.74 3.89
CA ALA A 36 15.67 -2.11 4.19
C ALA A 36 15.85 -2.34 5.70
N TRP A 37 16.39 -1.34 6.41
CA TRP A 37 16.52 -1.40 7.87
C TRP A 37 15.18 -1.37 8.61
N ARG A 38 14.21 -0.56 8.15
CA ARG A 38 12.85 -0.54 8.72
C ARG A 38 12.11 -1.84 8.47
N TYR A 39 12.24 -2.39 7.26
CA TYR A 39 11.72 -3.70 6.90
C TYR A 39 12.30 -4.79 7.80
N ALA A 40 13.63 -4.86 7.93
CA ALA A 40 14.30 -5.85 8.78
C ALA A 40 13.92 -5.77 10.26
N ARG A 41 13.53 -4.59 10.77
CA ARG A 41 13.07 -4.40 12.15
C ARG A 41 11.55 -4.53 12.32
N GLY A 42 10.80 -4.77 11.25
CA GLY A 42 9.34 -4.80 11.29
C GLY A 42 8.70 -3.45 11.65
N THR A 43 9.41 -2.33 11.45
CA THR A 43 8.93 -0.97 11.78
C THR A 43 8.54 -0.19 10.52
N MET A 44 8.08 -0.89 9.49
CA MET A 44 7.74 -0.30 8.20
C MET A 44 6.37 0.37 8.29
N THR A 45 6.24 1.58 7.75
CA THR A 45 4.93 2.24 7.59
C THR A 45 4.28 1.83 6.27
N ALA A 46 2.99 2.12 6.11
CA ALA A 46 2.30 1.93 4.83
C ALA A 46 2.98 2.71 3.68
N ASP A 47 3.37 3.97 3.94
CA ASP A 47 4.10 4.80 2.96
C ASP A 47 5.44 4.17 2.54
N ASP A 48 6.17 3.59 3.48
CA ASP A 48 7.44 2.92 3.20
C ASP A 48 7.22 1.70 2.28
N ALA A 49 6.16 0.93 2.55
CA ALA A 49 5.77 -0.22 1.73
C ALA A 49 5.39 0.21 0.30
N GLN A 50 4.55 1.25 0.18
CA GLN A 50 4.11 1.79 -1.10
C GLN A 50 5.29 2.35 -1.92
N TRP A 51 6.25 2.98 -1.25
CA TRP A 51 7.47 3.45 -1.89
C TRP A 51 8.28 2.29 -2.46
N ILE A 52 8.48 1.21 -1.71
CA ILE A 52 9.23 0.02 -2.17
C ILE A 52 8.53 -0.61 -3.37
N THR A 53 7.21 -0.84 -3.28
CA THR A 53 6.42 -1.38 -4.38
C THR A 53 6.57 -0.53 -5.65
N THR A 54 6.66 0.80 -5.50
CA THR A 54 6.84 1.72 -6.64
C THR A 54 8.27 1.73 -7.18
N ASP A 55 9.29 1.77 -6.32
CA ASP A 55 10.72 1.75 -6.71
C ASP A 55 11.09 0.44 -7.41
N CYS A 56 10.41 -0.66 -7.08
CA CYS A 56 10.68 -1.98 -7.64
C CYS A 56 9.97 -2.27 -8.97
N ARG A 57 8.99 -1.48 -9.43
CA ARG A 57 8.17 -1.78 -10.63
C ARG A 57 9.00 -2.10 -11.87
N ASP A 58 9.97 -1.23 -12.18
CA ASP A 58 10.85 -1.40 -13.35
C ASP A 58 11.71 -2.66 -13.25
N THR A 59 12.16 -3.00 -12.04
CA THR A 59 12.99 -4.20 -11.82
C THR A 59 12.16 -5.47 -11.81
N ALA A 60 10.93 -5.39 -11.29
CA ALA A 60 10.00 -6.50 -11.23
C ALA A 60 9.37 -6.79 -12.59
N GLY A 61 9.39 -5.82 -13.52
CA GLY A 61 8.88 -5.97 -14.88
C GLY A 61 7.36 -5.87 -15.00
N TRP A 62 6.68 -5.49 -13.91
CA TRP A 62 5.23 -5.28 -13.88
C TRP A 62 4.91 -3.92 -13.27
N HIS A 63 3.91 -3.26 -13.85
CA HIS A 63 3.41 -1.95 -13.43
C HIS A 63 1.96 -2.14 -12.97
N PRO A 64 1.70 -2.25 -11.66
CA PRO A 64 0.35 -2.41 -11.16
C PRO A 64 -0.44 -1.13 -11.47
N LEU A 65 -1.43 -1.25 -12.36
CA LEU A 65 -2.36 -0.17 -12.68
C LEU A 65 -3.50 -0.09 -11.67
N ALA A 66 -3.89 -1.23 -11.12
CA ALA A 66 -4.85 -1.36 -10.04
C ALA A 66 -4.30 -2.35 -9.00
N SER A 67 -4.63 -2.12 -7.74
CA SER A 67 -4.18 -2.96 -6.62
C SER A 67 -5.37 -3.19 -5.69
N LEU A 68 -5.50 -4.41 -5.20
CA LEU A 68 -6.47 -4.74 -4.17
C LEU A 68 -6.07 -4.00 -2.89
N CYS A 69 -6.99 -3.22 -2.34
CA CYS A 69 -6.76 -2.41 -1.14
C CYS A 69 -7.77 -2.76 -0.06
N ASN A 70 -7.28 -2.96 1.17
CA ASN A 70 -8.13 -3.23 2.33
C ASN A 70 -9.18 -2.13 2.54
N GLU A 71 -8.81 -0.86 2.32
CA GLU A 71 -9.74 0.28 2.47
C GLU A 71 -10.88 0.20 1.46
N SER A 72 -10.57 -0.04 0.18
CA SER A 72 -11.59 -0.15 -0.86
C SER A 72 -12.50 -1.37 -0.64
N VAL A 73 -11.96 -2.51 -0.19
CA VAL A 73 -12.77 -3.68 0.14
C VAL A 73 -13.59 -3.45 1.42
N MET A 74 -13.07 -2.68 2.38
CA MET A 74 -13.82 -2.28 3.57
C MET A 74 -14.99 -1.36 3.21
N ASP A 75 -14.80 -0.41 2.30
CA ASP A 75 -15.88 0.45 1.81
C ASP A 75 -16.98 -0.40 1.14
N LEU A 76 -16.60 -1.34 0.27
CA LEU A 76 -17.54 -2.30 -0.32
C LEU A 76 -18.24 -3.16 0.73
N ALA A 77 -17.51 -3.59 1.76
CA ALA A 77 -18.07 -4.37 2.85
C ALA A 77 -19.08 -3.57 3.68
N LEU A 78 -18.82 -2.29 3.91
CA LEU A 78 -19.71 -1.38 4.61
C LEU A 78 -20.91 -0.96 3.77
N ASP A 79 -20.89 -1.13 2.45
CA ASP A 79 -22.07 -0.95 1.60
C ASP A 79 -23.04 -2.14 1.73
N VAL A 80 -22.51 -3.35 1.95
CA VAL A 80 -23.29 -4.60 2.04
C VAL A 80 -23.70 -4.95 3.47
N TYR A 81 -22.81 -4.72 4.43
CA TYR A 81 -22.97 -5.12 5.83
C TYR A 81 -23.07 -3.91 6.75
N GLU A 82 -23.74 -4.11 7.89
CA GLU A 82 -23.63 -3.18 9.00
C GLU A 82 -22.22 -3.20 9.58
N ASP A 83 -21.83 -2.09 10.23
CA ASP A 83 -20.53 -2.00 10.88
C ASP A 83 -20.42 -3.05 11.98
N HIS A 84 -19.38 -3.87 11.91
CA HIS A 84 -19.15 -4.99 12.82
C HIS A 84 -17.69 -4.99 13.28
N PRO A 85 -17.40 -5.23 14.57
CA PRO A 85 -16.03 -5.14 15.11
C PRO A 85 -15.02 -6.05 14.41
N ASP A 86 -15.45 -7.23 13.96
CA ASP A 86 -14.59 -8.17 13.23
C ASP A 86 -14.45 -7.88 11.73
N LEU A 87 -15.26 -6.97 11.16
CA LEU A 87 -15.33 -6.79 9.71
C LEU A 87 -13.97 -6.36 9.12
N ALA A 88 -13.28 -5.43 9.79
CA ALA A 88 -11.96 -4.97 9.37
C ALA A 88 -10.91 -6.10 9.37
N ARG A 89 -10.98 -7.01 10.35
CA ARG A 89 -10.09 -8.18 10.42
C ARG A 89 -10.39 -9.15 9.28
N LEU A 90 -11.67 -9.48 9.07
CA LEU A 90 -12.11 -10.39 8.01
C LEU A 90 -11.73 -9.86 6.62
N VAL A 91 -11.89 -8.55 6.38
CA VAL A 91 -11.45 -7.88 5.14
C VAL A 91 -9.95 -8.00 4.95
N ALA A 92 -9.15 -7.76 5.99
CA ALA A 92 -7.69 -7.87 5.91
C ALA A 92 -7.24 -9.30 5.60
N GLU A 93 -7.85 -10.30 6.24
CA GLU A 93 -7.57 -11.72 6.00
C GLU A 93 -7.98 -12.15 4.58
N ALA A 94 -9.15 -11.71 4.12
CA ALA A 94 -9.62 -11.95 2.76
C ALA A 94 -8.69 -11.34 1.70
N CYS A 95 -8.31 -10.06 1.86
CA CYS A 95 -7.38 -9.39 0.96
C CYS A 95 -6.01 -10.09 0.93
N ASN A 96 -5.50 -10.51 2.09
CA ASN A 96 -4.26 -11.26 2.17
C ASN A 96 -4.37 -12.60 1.41
N ARG A 97 -5.47 -13.33 1.60
CA ARG A 97 -5.72 -14.61 0.93
C ARG A 97 -5.80 -14.46 -0.59
N VAL A 98 -6.50 -13.43 -1.07
CA VAL A 98 -6.63 -13.14 -2.50
C VAL A 98 -5.27 -12.75 -3.06
N GLY A 99 -4.58 -11.80 -2.41
CA GLY A 99 -3.24 -11.36 -2.81
C GLY A 99 -2.22 -12.50 -2.91
N ASP A 100 -2.26 -13.47 -1.99
CA ASP A 100 -1.36 -14.64 -2.01
C ASP A 100 -1.59 -15.59 -3.20
N LYS A 101 -2.78 -15.59 -3.81
CA LYS A 101 -3.14 -16.53 -4.89
C LYS A 101 -3.40 -15.84 -6.24
N TRP A 102 -3.55 -14.53 -6.24
CA TRP A 102 -3.77 -13.75 -7.45
C TRP A 102 -2.46 -13.56 -8.21
N ASP A 103 -2.13 -14.52 -9.07
CA ASP A 103 -0.94 -14.48 -9.94
C ASP A 103 -1.30 -14.14 -11.40
N ASP A 104 -2.54 -13.67 -11.66
CA ASP A 104 -3.01 -13.44 -13.01
C ASP A 104 -2.74 -12.00 -13.48
N TYR A 105 -1.87 -11.89 -14.48
CA TYR A 105 -1.51 -10.63 -15.15
C TYR A 105 -2.63 -10.07 -16.05
N SER A 106 -3.78 -10.76 -16.15
CA SER A 106 -4.79 -10.49 -17.18
C SER A 106 -6.17 -10.05 -16.68
N GLU A 107 -6.50 -10.25 -15.40
CA GLU A 107 -7.82 -9.92 -14.86
C GLU A 107 -7.84 -8.61 -14.05
N SER A 108 -8.99 -7.92 -14.08
CA SER A 108 -9.16 -6.60 -13.47
C SER A 108 -9.22 -6.69 -11.94
N ALA A 109 -8.71 -5.65 -11.26
CA ALA A 109 -8.76 -5.56 -9.80
C ALA A 109 -10.18 -5.60 -9.21
N SER A 110 -11.22 -5.33 -10.01
CA SER A 110 -12.62 -5.51 -9.61
C SER A 110 -12.92 -6.97 -9.28
N SER A 111 -12.48 -7.92 -10.12
CA SER A 111 -12.68 -9.35 -9.88
C SER A 111 -11.96 -9.85 -8.64
N ALA A 112 -10.78 -9.27 -8.34
CA ALA A 112 -10.07 -9.54 -7.09
C ALA A 112 -10.84 -9.00 -5.87
N ALA A 113 -11.50 -7.84 -5.98
CA ALA A 113 -12.32 -7.27 -4.90
C ALA A 113 -13.60 -8.07 -4.67
N ASP A 114 -14.28 -8.50 -5.74
CA ASP A 114 -15.46 -9.37 -5.65
C ASP A 114 -15.10 -10.68 -4.95
N TRP A 115 -13.97 -11.30 -5.34
CA TRP A 115 -13.50 -12.50 -4.67
C TRP A 115 -13.11 -12.27 -3.20
N ALA A 116 -12.55 -11.11 -2.87
CA ALA A 116 -12.29 -10.75 -1.48
C ALA A 116 -13.59 -10.65 -0.67
N MET A 117 -14.65 -10.08 -1.24
CA MET A 117 -15.97 -10.02 -0.62
C MET A 117 -16.60 -11.40 -0.40
N GLU A 118 -16.46 -12.32 -1.37
CA GLU A 118 -16.84 -13.73 -1.18
C GLU A 118 -16.09 -14.36 -0.01
N LYS A 119 -14.78 -14.06 0.12
CA LYS A 119 -13.95 -14.57 1.23
C LYS A 119 -14.34 -13.99 2.58
N VAL A 120 -14.72 -12.72 2.66
CA VAL A 120 -15.25 -12.11 3.90
C VAL A 120 -16.47 -12.89 4.39
N ALA A 121 -17.42 -13.19 3.51
CA ALA A 121 -18.61 -13.97 3.87
C ALA A 121 -18.27 -15.41 4.27
N GLU A 122 -17.35 -16.06 3.55
CA GLU A 122 -16.87 -17.42 3.87
C GLU A 122 -16.21 -17.47 5.27
N TYR A 123 -15.34 -16.52 5.59
CA TYR A 123 -14.65 -16.46 6.87
C TYR A 123 -15.58 -16.15 8.03
N ALA A 124 -16.52 -15.21 7.85
CA ALA A 124 -17.56 -14.96 8.83
C ALA A 124 -18.35 -16.23 9.16
N ASN A 125 -18.76 -16.99 8.13
CA ASN A 125 -19.48 -18.24 8.30
C ASN A 125 -18.63 -19.32 9.01
N LEU A 126 -17.36 -19.48 8.64
CA LEU A 126 -16.46 -20.46 9.26
C LEU A 126 -16.22 -20.16 10.75
N GLU A 127 -16.18 -18.89 11.11
CA GLU A 127 -15.96 -18.44 12.49
C GLU A 127 -17.26 -18.27 13.29
N ASN A 128 -18.43 -18.54 12.69
CA ASN A 128 -19.75 -18.32 13.27
C ASN A 128 -20.00 -16.85 13.69
N ILE A 129 -19.51 -15.91 12.90
CA ILE A 129 -19.73 -14.47 13.05
C ILE A 129 -20.95 -14.09 12.20
N GLU A 130 -21.97 -13.52 12.84
CA GLU A 130 -23.19 -13.08 12.15
C GLU A 130 -23.01 -11.65 11.63
N LEU A 131 -22.75 -11.52 10.33
CA LEU A 131 -22.74 -10.23 9.65
C LEU A 131 -24.17 -9.86 9.22
N ILE A 132 -24.69 -8.75 9.74
CA ILE A 132 -26.01 -8.24 9.40
C ILE A 132 -25.90 -7.51 8.06
N LYS A 133 -26.70 -7.91 7.07
CA LYS A 133 -26.81 -7.19 5.79
C LYS A 133 -27.57 -5.90 5.99
N ARG A 134 -27.09 -4.81 5.38
CA ARG A 134 -27.75 -3.50 5.45
C ARG A 134 -29.04 -3.52 4.62
N GLU A 135 -30.15 -3.03 5.20
CA GLU A 135 -31.40 -2.85 4.46
C GLU A 135 -31.17 -1.81 3.32
N GLY A 136 -31.21 -2.28 2.08
CA GLY A 136 -30.88 -1.50 0.87
C GLY A 136 -29.77 -2.10 0.01
N SER A 137 -29.07 -3.14 0.46
CA SER A 137 -28.07 -3.88 -0.36
C SER A 137 -28.64 -5.13 -1.04
N ALA A 138 -29.95 -5.38 -0.88
CA ALA A 138 -30.68 -6.40 -1.61
C ALA A 138 -31.51 -5.68 -2.68
N ASP A 139 -31.29 -6.04 -3.93
CA ASP A 139 -31.97 -5.58 -5.15
C ASP A 139 -31.37 -4.33 -5.80
N ASP A 140 -30.26 -4.51 -6.52
CA ASP A 140 -30.11 -3.98 -7.88
C ASP A 140 -29.13 -4.88 -8.67
N GLU A 141 -29.71 -5.59 -9.65
CA GLU A 141 -29.17 -6.55 -10.66
C GLU A 141 -28.98 -8.04 -10.30
#